data_AF-A0A1H5IAH4-F1
#
_entry.id   AF-A0A1H5IAH4-F1
#
_cell.length_a   1.000
_cell.length_b   1.000
_cell.length_c   1.000
_cell.angle_alpha   90.00
_cell.angle_beta   90.00
_cell.angle_gamma   90.00
#
_symmetry.space_group_name_H-M   'P 1'
#
loop_
_entity.id
_entity.type
_entity.pdbx_description
1 polymer ?
#
loop_
_entity_poly.entity_id
_entity_poly.type
_entity_poly.pdbx_seq_one_letter_code
_entity_poly.pdbx_strand_id
1 'polypeptide(L)'
;MRKQILVTCALSIAMLFGTSNESNAQFKRLLKKVTSKKSSSKKSKSGGASGGTFSYLNNEKDDLGLSGEYHGLKDKKAFGFRFVKENEGKVVNELHYWEKKQEKPQLKMNFKESYYRKKQVKMFFVWMSSYAKSYVEVFEVAPGVLAQTQQTSRSINKYEESVPLDSKRTVIEVMAKNKADLDTWDIETAQAKVDMLISSLNTAKIAKTKKKLMRFETYKNYHGKVAFAKQTHYLKSSKANQPVEKSANFITKRELGETVAFKPYFEQPLSVSHPGAWFNITYEMAGQKTSREALRKTSTKFSKNIPQLTDYKNDFYFFYPKVTINTSNNIADYAFLELLRLTQDNLTQGKVYDLKVTVWAYKDGQNIDPVATGTIQLEYTKNTEKLLLDPVKGWITVLEDYLDE
;
A
#
# COMPACT_ATOMS: atom_id res chain seq x y z
N MET A 1 7.32 -19.71 -39.40
CA MET A 1 6.61 -18.61 -40.10
C MET A 1 5.29 -18.38 -39.36
N ARG A 2 5.26 -17.48 -38.38
CA ARG A 2 4.66 -16.13 -38.42
C ARG A 2 3.17 -16.10 -38.86
N LYS A 3 2.31 -15.65 -37.91
CA LYS A 3 0.91 -15.18 -38.03
C LYS A 3 -0.11 -16.34 -38.13
N GLN A 4 -1.17 -16.47 -37.33
CA GLN A 4 -1.90 -15.59 -36.41
C GLN A 4 -2.55 -16.45 -35.31
N ILE A 5 -2.14 -16.24 -34.07
CA ILE A 5 -2.88 -16.63 -32.87
C ILE A 5 -3.47 -15.34 -32.35
N LEU A 6 -4.78 -15.15 -32.50
CA LEU A 6 -5.59 -14.18 -31.77
C LEU A 6 -7.05 -14.52 -32.09
N VAL A 7 -7.79 -14.88 -31.03
CA VAL A 7 -9.25 -15.06 -30.90
C VAL A 7 -9.58 -16.41 -30.27
N THR A 8 -9.16 -16.60 -29.01
CA THR A 8 -9.84 -17.46 -28.04
C THR A 8 -9.32 -17.14 -26.64
N CYS A 9 -9.85 -16.08 -26.01
CA CYS A 9 -9.82 -15.86 -24.54
C CYS A 9 -10.65 -14.62 -24.16
N ALA A 10 -11.91 -14.57 -24.61
CA ALA A 10 -12.87 -13.53 -24.22
C ALA A 10 -14.06 -14.07 -23.42
N LEU A 11 -14.05 -15.35 -23.01
CA LEU A 11 -15.21 -16.00 -22.37
C LEU A 11 -14.77 -16.96 -21.26
N SER A 12 -14.24 -16.41 -20.17
CA SER A 12 -14.14 -17.12 -18.87
C SER A 12 -13.74 -16.20 -17.71
N ILE A 13 -14.25 -14.96 -17.69
CA ILE A 13 -14.30 -14.12 -16.47
C ILE A 13 -15.75 -14.09 -15.98
N ALA A 14 -16.25 -15.26 -15.59
CA ALA A 14 -17.50 -15.39 -14.89
C ALA A 14 -17.41 -16.64 -14.00
N MET A 15 -16.74 -16.49 -12.86
CA MET A 15 -17.00 -17.19 -11.60
C MET A 15 -15.79 -16.95 -10.69
N LEU A 16 -16.02 -16.17 -9.63
CA LEU A 16 -15.28 -16.06 -8.35
C LEU A 16 -15.30 -14.61 -7.84
N PHE A 17 -16.50 -14.10 -7.55
CA PHE A 17 -16.70 -12.98 -6.64
C PHE A 17 -17.68 -13.40 -5.53
N GLY A 18 -17.19 -14.14 -4.56
CA GLY A 18 -17.63 -14.10 -3.16
C GLY A 18 -16.35 -14.01 -2.35
N THR A 19 -16.06 -12.98 -1.56
CA THR A 19 -16.88 -12.32 -0.56
C THR A 19 -16.31 -10.92 -0.27
N SER A 20 -17.13 -9.86 -0.43
CA SER A 20 -17.12 -8.61 0.35
C SER A 20 -18.18 -7.64 -0.20
N ASN A 21 -19.45 -8.04 -0.21
CA ASN A 21 -20.54 -7.28 -0.85
C ASN A 21 -21.29 -6.31 0.09
N GLU A 22 -20.94 -6.21 1.37
CA GLU A 22 -21.76 -5.42 2.30
C GLU A 22 -21.39 -3.92 2.41
N SER A 23 -20.13 -3.54 2.18
CA SER A 23 -19.70 -2.13 2.24
C SER A 23 -19.99 -1.35 0.95
N ASN A 24 -19.90 -1.99 -0.22
CA ASN A 24 -20.23 -1.38 -1.52
C ASN A 24 -21.75 -1.19 -1.72
N ALA A 25 -22.58 -2.05 -1.13
CA ALA A 25 -24.04 -1.96 -1.23
C ALA A 25 -24.64 -0.79 -0.46
N GLN A 26 -24.02 -0.37 0.65
CA GLN A 26 -24.46 0.79 1.43
C GLN A 26 -24.10 2.13 0.75
N PHE A 27 -22.98 2.20 0.01
CA PHE A 27 -22.58 3.41 -0.72
C PHE A 27 -23.36 3.59 -2.04
N LYS A 28 -23.62 2.51 -2.80
CA LYS A 28 -24.58 2.53 -3.92
C LYS A 28 -25.99 2.94 -3.45
N ARG A 29 -26.38 2.56 -2.23
CA ARG A 29 -27.62 3.01 -1.59
C ARG A 29 -27.59 4.46 -1.12
N LEU A 30 -26.45 5.06 -0.79
CA LEU A 30 -26.34 6.49 -0.46
C LEU A 30 -26.40 7.36 -1.72
N LEU A 31 -25.71 6.97 -2.80
CA LEU A 31 -25.87 7.56 -4.13
C LEU A 31 -27.33 7.42 -4.62
N LYS A 32 -27.99 6.27 -4.38
CA LYS A 32 -29.43 6.11 -4.66
C LYS A 32 -30.34 6.93 -3.73
N LYS A 33 -30.02 7.05 -2.43
CA LYS A 33 -30.84 7.77 -1.44
C LYS A 33 -30.80 9.29 -1.60
N VAL A 34 -29.71 9.85 -2.14
CA VAL A 34 -29.69 11.26 -2.57
C VAL A 34 -30.54 11.46 -3.85
N THR A 35 -30.88 10.40 -4.58
CA THR A 35 -31.69 10.46 -5.82
C THR A 35 -33.11 9.88 -5.72
N SER A 36 -33.58 9.42 -4.56
CA SER A 36 -34.93 8.85 -4.46
C SER A 36 -35.65 9.26 -3.18
N LYS A 37 -36.47 10.31 -3.26
CA LYS A 37 -37.68 10.39 -2.43
C LYS A 37 -38.74 9.46 -3.04
N LYS A 38 -39.42 8.75 -2.14
CA LYS A 38 -40.44 7.71 -2.35
C LYS A 38 -41.37 8.00 -3.53
N SER A 39 -41.52 6.98 -4.36
CA SER A 39 -42.50 6.82 -5.43
C SER A 39 -43.95 6.95 -4.94
N SER A 40 -44.74 7.77 -5.64
CA SER A 40 -46.07 7.35 -6.09
C SER A 40 -46.05 7.27 -7.62
N SER A 41 -46.71 6.25 -8.13
CA SER A 41 -46.64 5.72 -9.49
C SER A 41 -47.03 6.71 -10.58
N LYS A 42 -46.17 6.87 -11.60
CA LYS A 42 -46.61 6.99 -13.01
C LYS A 42 -45.44 6.70 -13.95
N LYS A 43 -45.69 5.79 -14.90
CA LYS A 43 -44.84 5.47 -16.06
C LYS A 43 -44.34 6.76 -16.72
N SER A 44 -43.03 6.92 -16.83
CA SER A 44 -42.43 7.81 -17.84
C SER A 44 -41.09 7.27 -18.33
N LYS A 45 -40.84 7.53 -19.60
CA LYS A 45 -39.80 6.98 -20.49
C LYS A 45 -38.39 7.09 -19.91
N SER A 46 -37.56 6.09 -20.25
CA SER A 46 -36.12 6.09 -20.10
C SER A 46 -35.50 7.32 -20.80
N GLY A 47 -35.15 8.35 -20.01
CA GLY A 47 -34.34 9.48 -20.44
C GLY A 47 -32.92 9.32 -19.90
N GLY A 48 -31.93 9.38 -20.80
CA GLY A 48 -30.50 9.33 -20.45
C GLY A 48 -30.12 10.45 -19.47
N ALA A 49 -29.21 10.13 -18.55
CA ALA A 49 -28.67 11.09 -17.61
C ALA A 49 -27.89 12.18 -18.35
N SER A 50 -28.41 13.41 -18.37
CA SER A 50 -27.68 14.58 -18.83
C SER A 50 -26.57 14.94 -17.84
N GLY A 51 -25.32 14.59 -18.16
CA GLY A 51 -24.15 15.21 -17.55
C GLY A 51 -24.13 16.70 -17.91
N GLY A 52 -23.92 17.58 -16.93
CA GLY A 52 -23.80 19.02 -17.20
C GLY A 52 -22.44 19.36 -17.78
N THR A 53 -22.38 20.28 -18.75
CA THR A 53 -21.13 20.94 -19.15
C THR A 53 -20.87 22.12 -18.20
N PHE A 54 -19.64 22.25 -17.74
CA PHE A 54 -19.11 23.27 -16.83
C PHE A 54 -18.07 24.19 -17.49
N SER A 55 -17.99 24.20 -18.82
CA SER A 55 -17.06 25.05 -19.59
C SER A 55 -17.05 26.52 -19.20
N TYR A 56 -18.15 27.06 -18.65
CA TYR A 56 -18.23 28.42 -18.11
C TYR A 56 -17.23 28.67 -16.95
N LEU A 57 -16.83 27.63 -16.22
CA LEU A 57 -15.82 27.70 -15.16
C LEU A 57 -14.39 27.78 -15.70
N ASN A 58 -14.14 27.42 -16.97
CA ASN A 58 -12.77 27.37 -17.52
C ASN A 58 -12.11 28.75 -17.64
N ASN A 59 -12.91 29.81 -17.71
CA ASN A 59 -12.44 31.18 -17.79
C ASN A 59 -12.24 31.82 -16.41
N GLU A 60 -12.63 31.14 -15.34
CA GLU A 60 -12.43 31.64 -13.98
C GLU A 60 -10.95 31.54 -13.61
N LYS A 61 -10.40 32.66 -13.18
CA LYS A 61 -9.05 32.73 -12.62
C LYS A 61 -9.16 32.75 -11.11
N ASP A 62 -8.48 31.80 -10.47
CA ASP A 62 -8.37 31.72 -9.02
C ASP A 62 -6.91 31.57 -8.61
N ASP A 63 -6.60 31.97 -7.39
CA ASP A 63 -5.23 31.98 -6.83
C ASP A 63 -4.56 30.61 -6.85
N LEU A 64 -5.34 29.53 -6.90
CA LEU A 64 -4.85 28.15 -6.89
C LEU A 64 -4.92 27.49 -8.28
N GLY A 65 -5.47 28.15 -9.30
CA GLY A 65 -5.66 27.62 -10.63
C GLY A 65 -6.55 26.37 -10.70
N LEU A 66 -7.48 26.21 -9.74
CA LEU A 66 -8.33 25.02 -9.61
C LEU A 66 -9.70 25.14 -10.28
N SER A 67 -10.19 26.36 -10.50
CA SER A 67 -11.51 26.56 -11.10
C SER A 67 -11.53 26.06 -12.54
N GLY A 68 -12.57 25.32 -12.92
CA GLY A 68 -12.72 24.76 -14.26
C GLY A 68 -13.61 23.53 -14.35
N GLU A 69 -13.84 23.09 -15.58
CA GLU A 69 -14.38 21.78 -15.91
C GLU A 69 -13.28 20.73 -15.84
N TYR A 70 -13.58 19.59 -15.24
CA TYR A 70 -12.72 18.43 -15.19
C TYR A 70 -13.44 17.20 -15.73
N HIS A 71 -12.71 16.32 -16.41
CA HIS A 71 -13.23 15.05 -16.94
C HIS A 71 -12.81 13.89 -16.04
N GLY A 72 -13.75 13.02 -15.66
CA GLY A 72 -13.47 11.84 -14.84
C GLY A 72 -12.93 10.64 -15.63
N LEU A 73 -11.99 9.92 -15.04
CA LEU A 73 -11.46 8.68 -15.57
C LEU A 73 -12.48 7.55 -15.49
N LYS A 74 -13.15 7.36 -14.34
CA LYS A 74 -14.04 6.22 -14.09
C LYS A 74 -15.50 6.56 -14.37
N ASP A 75 -16.00 7.66 -13.84
CA ASP A 75 -17.40 8.09 -14.02
C ASP A 75 -17.67 8.62 -15.44
N LYS A 76 -16.60 8.89 -16.24
CA LYS A 76 -16.63 9.41 -17.63
C LYS A 76 -17.47 10.68 -17.83
N LYS A 77 -17.90 11.33 -16.75
CA LYS A 77 -18.67 12.57 -16.72
C LYS A 77 -17.76 13.78 -16.54
N ALA A 78 -18.32 14.97 -16.80
CA ALA A 78 -17.69 16.23 -16.44
C ALA A 78 -18.04 16.60 -15.00
N PHE A 79 -17.12 17.28 -14.33
CA PHE A 79 -17.23 17.83 -12.99
C PHE A 79 -16.90 19.31 -13.03
N GLY A 80 -17.65 20.12 -12.29
CA GLY A 80 -17.35 21.53 -12.11
C GLY A 80 -16.62 21.74 -10.80
N PHE A 81 -15.52 22.48 -10.84
CA PHE A 81 -14.81 22.93 -9.65
C PHE A 81 -14.66 24.45 -9.67
N ARG A 82 -14.86 25.09 -8.51
CA ARG A 82 -14.59 26.51 -8.30
C ARG A 82 -13.90 26.70 -6.97
N PHE A 83 -12.72 27.31 -6.96
CA PHE A 83 -12.09 27.73 -5.71
C PHE A 83 -12.64 29.09 -5.28
N VAL A 84 -13.08 29.18 -4.03
CA VAL A 84 -13.64 30.39 -3.42
C VAL A 84 -12.78 30.75 -2.22
N LYS A 85 -11.97 31.81 -2.38
CA LYS A 85 -11.10 32.32 -1.32
C LYS A 85 -11.90 33.10 -0.27
N GLU A 86 -12.77 34.00 -0.72
CA GLU A 86 -13.57 34.89 0.13
C GLU A 86 -15.05 34.81 -0.24
N ASN A 87 -15.91 34.87 0.77
CA ASN A 87 -17.35 34.99 0.63
C ASN A 87 -17.91 35.95 1.68
N GLU A 88 -18.70 36.93 1.27
CA GLU A 88 -19.30 37.94 2.18
C GLU A 88 -18.27 38.63 3.10
N GLY A 89 -17.09 38.96 2.55
CA GLY A 89 -16.00 39.61 3.31
C GLY A 89 -15.25 38.69 4.29
N LYS A 90 -15.51 37.39 4.28
CA LYS A 90 -14.80 36.39 5.10
C LYS A 90 -13.97 35.47 4.23
N VAL A 91 -12.73 35.21 4.64
CA VAL A 91 -11.90 34.17 4.03
C VAL A 91 -12.48 32.81 4.37
N VAL A 92 -12.91 32.06 3.35
CA VAL A 92 -13.51 30.72 3.48
C VAL A 92 -12.61 29.62 2.95
N ASN A 93 -11.80 29.89 1.92
CA ASN A 93 -10.90 28.93 1.27
C ASN A 93 -11.57 27.56 1.01
N GLU A 94 -12.60 27.57 0.19
CA GLU A 94 -13.40 26.39 -0.14
C GLU A 94 -13.20 25.98 -1.60
N LEU A 95 -13.20 24.67 -1.87
CA LEU A 95 -13.40 24.13 -3.21
C LEU A 95 -14.86 23.71 -3.36
N HIS A 96 -15.58 24.42 -4.22
CA HIS A 96 -16.97 24.12 -4.57
C HIS A 96 -16.97 23.10 -5.70
N TYR A 97 -17.86 22.11 -5.58
CA TYR A 97 -17.91 20.94 -6.45
C TYR A 97 -19.30 20.73 -7.03
N TRP A 98 -19.34 20.40 -8.33
CA TRP A 98 -20.56 20.04 -9.05
C TRP A 98 -20.41 18.77 -9.90
N GLU A 99 -21.43 17.90 -9.86
CA GLU A 99 -21.60 16.80 -10.84
C GLU A 99 -22.73 17.06 -11.84
N LYS A 100 -23.57 18.04 -11.54
CA LYS A 100 -24.73 18.42 -12.34
C LYS A 100 -24.80 19.94 -12.38
N LYS A 101 -25.30 20.50 -13.47
CA LYS A 101 -25.48 21.95 -13.59
C LYS A 101 -26.62 22.39 -12.67
N GLN A 102 -26.26 23.11 -11.61
CA GLN A 102 -27.19 23.70 -10.64
C GLN A 102 -26.54 24.91 -9.97
N GLU A 103 -27.37 25.83 -9.46
CA GLU A 103 -26.89 27.10 -8.88
C GLU A 103 -25.98 26.89 -7.66
N LYS A 104 -26.37 25.98 -6.75
CA LYS A 104 -25.62 25.69 -5.53
C LYS A 104 -24.67 24.49 -5.72
N PRO A 105 -23.43 24.53 -5.20
CA PRO A 105 -22.55 23.38 -5.27
C PRO A 105 -23.11 22.17 -4.54
N GLN A 106 -22.84 20.98 -5.07
CA GLN A 106 -23.13 19.73 -4.36
C GLN A 106 -22.30 19.62 -3.08
N LEU A 107 -21.02 20.04 -3.12
CA LEU A 107 -20.13 20.04 -1.97
C LEU A 107 -19.34 21.33 -1.88
N LYS A 108 -19.10 21.76 -0.64
CA LYS A 108 -18.13 22.79 -0.27
C LYS A 108 -17.05 22.12 0.56
N MET A 109 -15.84 22.05 0.01
CA MET A 109 -14.73 21.32 0.62
C MET A 109 -13.74 22.30 1.23
N ASN A 110 -13.39 22.09 2.50
CA ASN A 110 -12.46 22.92 3.24
C ASN A 110 -11.03 22.74 2.71
N PHE A 111 -10.32 23.83 2.49
CA PHE A 111 -8.91 23.80 2.12
C PHE A 111 -8.00 23.55 3.32
N LYS A 112 -7.06 22.60 3.20
CA LYS A 112 -6.04 22.38 4.22
C LYS A 112 -4.85 23.32 4.04
N GLU A 113 -5.03 24.60 4.36
CA GLU A 113 -4.02 25.64 4.17
C GLU A 113 -2.64 25.32 4.77
N SER A 114 -2.60 24.62 5.90
CA SER A 114 -1.33 24.27 6.54
C SER A 114 -0.47 23.32 5.69
N TYR A 115 -1.10 22.52 4.82
CA TYR A 115 -0.38 21.65 3.88
C TYR A 115 0.18 22.45 2.70
N TYR A 116 -0.61 23.40 2.20
CA TYR A 116 -0.16 24.33 1.16
C TYR A 116 0.99 25.21 1.65
N ARG A 117 0.86 25.86 2.81
CA ARG A 117 1.92 26.72 3.38
C ARG A 117 3.24 25.98 3.61
N LYS A 118 3.19 24.70 4.00
CA LYS A 118 4.41 23.93 4.34
C LYS A 118 5.05 23.22 3.15
N LYS A 119 4.25 22.75 2.20
CA LYS A 119 4.69 21.83 1.13
C LYS A 119 4.03 22.07 -0.22
N GLN A 120 3.27 23.17 -0.38
CA GLN A 120 2.51 23.51 -1.58
C GLN A 120 1.51 22.42 -2.01
N VAL A 121 1.08 21.57 -1.06
CA VAL A 121 0.12 20.51 -1.34
C VAL A 121 -1.30 21.09 -1.28
N LYS A 122 -2.02 21.03 -2.41
CA LYS A 122 -3.42 21.44 -2.48
C LYS A 122 -4.32 20.26 -2.14
N MET A 123 -4.93 20.33 -0.96
CA MET A 123 -5.78 19.27 -0.42
C MET A 123 -7.06 19.87 0.14
N PHE A 124 -8.19 19.31 -0.28
CA PHE A 124 -9.53 19.74 0.12
C PHE A 124 -10.28 18.56 0.71
N PHE A 125 -11.12 18.82 1.70
CA PHE A 125 -11.89 17.76 2.35
C PHE A 125 -13.27 18.21 2.78
N VAL A 126 -14.19 17.25 2.85
CA VAL A 126 -15.50 17.45 3.47
C VAL A 126 -15.96 16.16 4.14
N TRP A 127 -16.60 16.32 5.28
CA TRP A 127 -17.36 15.25 5.93
C TRP A 127 -18.81 15.37 5.47
N MET A 128 -19.39 14.36 4.84
CA MET A 128 -20.75 14.50 4.29
C MET A 128 -21.84 14.46 5.36
N SER A 129 -21.53 13.97 6.57
CA SER A 129 -22.42 14.03 7.73
C SER A 129 -21.64 13.84 9.03
N SER A 130 -22.21 14.31 10.14
CA SER A 130 -21.65 14.11 11.49
C SER A 130 -21.76 12.67 12.01
N TYR A 131 -22.66 11.86 11.44
CA TYR A 131 -22.99 10.51 11.94
C TYR A 131 -22.58 9.37 11.01
N ALA A 132 -22.39 9.62 9.71
CA ALA A 132 -21.91 8.62 8.75
C ALA A 132 -20.42 8.83 8.46
N LYS A 133 -19.70 7.70 8.33
CA LYS A 133 -18.28 7.58 7.96
C LYS A 133 -17.98 8.04 6.51
N SER A 134 -18.72 9.02 6.01
CA SER A 134 -18.67 9.52 4.65
C SER A 134 -17.77 10.74 4.62
N TYR A 135 -16.52 10.53 4.24
CA TYR A 135 -15.47 11.52 4.14
C TYR A 135 -14.93 11.52 2.71
N VAL A 136 -14.78 12.71 2.14
CA VAL A 136 -14.25 12.90 0.78
C VAL A 136 -13.04 13.82 0.85
N GLU A 137 -11.94 13.41 0.24
CA GLU A 137 -10.78 14.27 0.00
C GLU A 137 -10.47 14.35 -1.48
N VAL A 138 -9.97 15.51 -1.90
CA VAL A 138 -9.40 15.71 -3.22
C VAL A 138 -8.01 16.31 -3.08
N PHE A 139 -7.05 15.73 -3.79
CA PHE A 139 -5.67 16.22 -3.89
C PHE A 139 -5.42 16.67 -5.32
N GLU A 140 -4.73 17.79 -5.50
CA GLU A 140 -4.08 18.05 -6.79
C GLU A 140 -2.78 17.24 -6.87
N VAL A 141 -2.73 16.30 -7.82
CA VAL A 141 -1.60 15.37 -8.02
C VAL A 141 -0.66 15.84 -9.13
N ALA A 142 -1.18 16.63 -10.07
CA ALA A 142 -0.43 17.41 -11.05
C ALA A 142 -1.27 18.66 -11.40
N PRO A 143 -0.67 19.72 -11.98
CA PRO A 143 -1.43 20.90 -12.37
C PRO A 143 -2.66 20.53 -13.21
N GLY A 144 -3.86 20.84 -12.70
CA GLY A 144 -5.10 20.50 -13.41
C GLY A 144 -5.51 19.03 -13.36
N VAL A 145 -4.85 18.18 -12.56
CA VAL A 145 -5.22 16.78 -12.32
C VAL A 145 -5.50 16.57 -10.83
N LEU A 146 -6.72 16.12 -10.53
CA LEU A 146 -7.24 15.90 -9.19
C LEU A 146 -7.44 14.40 -8.92
N ALA A 147 -7.01 13.93 -7.76
CA ALA A 147 -7.29 12.59 -7.28
C ALA A 147 -8.28 12.66 -6.12
N GLN A 148 -9.43 12.01 -6.28
CA GLN A 148 -10.40 11.85 -5.20
C GLN A 148 -10.08 10.58 -4.42
N THR A 149 -10.01 10.69 -3.09
CA THR A 149 -9.71 9.56 -2.22
C THR A 149 -10.87 9.25 -1.28
N GLN A 150 -10.94 7.97 -0.89
CA GLN A 150 -11.80 7.46 0.17
C GLN A 150 -10.94 6.93 1.31
N GLN A 151 -11.41 7.12 2.54
CA GLN A 151 -10.83 6.49 3.73
C GLN A 151 -11.57 5.19 4.07
N THR A 152 -10.84 4.17 4.51
CA THR A 152 -11.42 2.84 4.78
C THR A 152 -11.70 2.54 6.26
N SER A 153 -11.33 3.38 7.23
CA SER A 153 -11.23 2.87 8.62
C SER A 153 -11.42 3.78 9.84
N ARG A 154 -11.87 5.04 9.77
CA ARG A 154 -12.08 5.83 11.01
C ARG A 154 -13.38 6.65 11.06
N SER A 155 -13.85 6.90 12.27
CA SER A 155 -14.92 7.85 12.62
C SER A 155 -14.34 9.14 13.20
N ILE A 156 -15.11 10.22 13.11
CA ILE A 156 -14.75 11.62 13.41
C ILE A 156 -14.30 11.86 14.86
N ASN A 157 -13.47 12.90 15.06
CA ASN A 157 -13.34 13.64 16.33
C ASN A 157 -13.83 15.10 16.21
N LYS A 158 -13.63 15.78 15.05
CA LYS A 158 -14.13 17.14 14.72
C LYS A 158 -14.34 17.31 13.21
N TYR A 159 -15.41 18.00 12.79
CA TYR A 159 -15.80 18.16 11.36
C TYR A 159 -14.89 19.14 10.59
N GLU A 160 -14.26 20.07 11.30
CA GLU A 160 -13.33 21.06 10.73
C GLU A 160 -11.92 20.50 10.50
N GLU A 161 -11.68 19.25 10.92
CA GLU A 161 -10.39 18.60 10.78
C GLU A 161 -10.43 17.50 9.71
N SER A 162 -9.45 17.57 8.80
CA SER A 162 -9.14 16.47 7.88
C SER A 162 -8.71 15.23 8.65
N VAL A 163 -8.89 14.05 8.07
CA VAL A 163 -8.39 12.81 8.70
C VAL A 163 -6.86 12.85 8.87
N PRO A 164 -6.31 12.20 9.90
CA PRO A 164 -4.87 12.17 10.14
C PRO A 164 -4.06 11.67 8.93
N LEU A 165 -2.82 12.15 8.78
CA LEU A 165 -1.93 11.74 7.69
C LEU A 165 -1.56 10.24 7.71
N ASP A 166 -1.70 9.54 8.84
CA ASP A 166 -1.54 8.08 8.97
C ASP A 166 -2.78 7.29 8.53
N SER A 167 -3.86 7.97 8.11
CA SER A 167 -5.07 7.30 7.61
C SER A 167 -4.81 6.66 6.24
N LYS A 168 -5.25 5.41 6.08
CA LYS A 168 -5.28 4.73 4.79
C LYS A 168 -6.24 5.46 3.85
N ARG A 169 -5.72 5.85 2.68
CA ARG A 169 -6.44 6.51 1.59
C ARG A 169 -6.40 5.60 0.37
N THR A 170 -7.50 5.54 -0.34
CA THR A 170 -7.60 4.83 -1.61
C THR A 170 -8.15 5.80 -2.65
N VAL A 171 -7.40 6.02 -3.73
CA VAL A 171 -7.88 6.80 -4.87
C VAL A 171 -9.03 6.04 -5.53
N ILE A 172 -10.15 6.71 -5.68
CA ILE A 172 -11.39 6.13 -6.24
C ILE A 172 -11.79 6.75 -7.58
N GLU A 173 -11.25 7.93 -7.89
CA GLU A 173 -11.48 8.66 -9.14
C GLU A 173 -10.28 9.59 -9.42
N VAL A 174 -9.98 9.77 -10.71
CA VAL A 174 -9.02 10.76 -11.22
C VAL A 174 -9.77 11.69 -12.16
N MET A 175 -9.56 12.98 -11.99
CA MET A 175 -10.23 14.03 -12.75
C MET A 175 -9.19 14.96 -13.37
N ALA A 176 -9.33 15.32 -14.63
CA ALA A 176 -8.36 16.22 -15.29
C ALA A 176 -9.06 17.34 -16.09
N LYS A 177 -8.50 18.56 -16.04
CA LYS A 177 -8.93 19.69 -16.89
C LYS A 177 -8.73 19.37 -18.37
N ASN A 178 -7.57 18.82 -18.71
CA ASN A 178 -7.29 18.31 -20.04
C ASN A 178 -7.58 16.81 -20.07
N LYS A 179 -8.52 16.40 -20.92
CA LYS A 179 -8.93 14.99 -21.04
C LYS A 179 -7.77 14.07 -21.45
N ALA A 180 -6.80 14.56 -22.22
CA ALA A 180 -5.63 13.79 -22.63
C ALA A 180 -4.73 13.37 -21.46
N ASP A 181 -4.76 14.10 -20.34
CA ASP A 181 -3.96 13.74 -19.16
C ASP A 181 -4.42 12.40 -18.56
N LEU A 182 -5.69 12.02 -18.78
CA LEU A 182 -6.23 10.73 -18.32
C LEU A 182 -5.66 9.51 -19.06
N ASP A 183 -4.98 9.71 -20.19
CA ASP A 183 -4.24 8.64 -20.88
C ASP A 183 -2.95 8.28 -20.13
N THR A 184 -2.47 9.17 -19.27
CA THR A 184 -1.25 8.99 -18.45
C THR A 184 -1.54 8.83 -16.96
N TRP A 185 -2.62 9.43 -16.46
CA TRP A 185 -2.99 9.40 -15.05
C TRP A 185 -4.08 8.37 -14.78
N ASP A 186 -3.67 7.13 -14.56
CA ASP A 186 -4.53 6.09 -13.99
C ASP A 186 -4.64 6.17 -12.46
N ILE A 187 -5.49 5.30 -11.89
CA ILE A 187 -5.72 5.23 -10.44
C ILE A 187 -4.43 4.88 -9.68
N GLU A 188 -3.58 4.00 -10.22
CA GLU A 188 -2.36 3.54 -9.56
C GLU A 188 -1.31 4.65 -9.49
N THR A 189 -1.14 5.39 -10.59
CA THR A 189 -0.25 6.54 -10.72
C THR A 189 -0.70 7.67 -9.80
N ALA A 190 -2.00 7.98 -9.80
CA ALA A 190 -2.59 8.95 -8.89
C ALA A 190 -2.42 8.54 -7.42
N GLN A 191 -2.63 7.26 -7.09
CA GLN A 191 -2.43 6.72 -5.74
C GLN A 191 -0.98 6.89 -5.29
N ALA A 192 0.00 6.54 -6.14
CA ALA A 192 1.41 6.72 -5.83
C ALA A 192 1.76 8.19 -5.56
N LYS A 193 1.16 9.12 -6.32
CA LYS A 193 1.36 10.56 -6.11
C LYS A 193 0.71 11.06 -4.82
N VAL A 194 -0.50 10.62 -4.49
CA VAL A 194 -1.14 10.92 -3.20
C VAL A 194 -0.28 10.43 -2.05
N ASP A 195 0.20 9.18 -2.10
CA ASP A 195 1.08 8.61 -1.08
C ASP A 195 2.36 9.45 -0.92
N MET A 196 2.96 9.90 -2.02
CA MET A 196 4.11 10.80 -2.01
C MET A 196 3.82 12.15 -1.35
N LEU A 197 2.68 12.78 -1.68
CA LEU A 197 2.27 14.05 -1.07
C LEU A 197 2.06 13.90 0.45
N ILE A 198 1.35 12.85 0.88
CA ILE A 198 1.15 12.54 2.30
C ILE A 198 2.48 12.30 3.01
N SER A 199 3.39 11.57 2.38
CA SER A 199 4.73 11.31 2.88
C SER A 199 5.54 12.61 3.07
N SER A 200 5.49 13.51 2.10
CA SER A 200 6.13 14.84 2.17
C SER A 200 5.59 15.71 3.31
N LEU A 201 4.29 15.60 3.61
CA LEU A 201 3.65 16.32 4.72
C LEU A 201 4.03 15.71 6.07
N ASN A 202 4.32 14.41 6.10
CA ASN A 202 4.79 13.71 7.29
C ASN A 202 6.29 13.87 7.55
N THR A 203 7.11 14.46 6.65
CA THR A 203 8.58 14.47 6.79
C THR A 203 9.06 15.01 8.15
N ALA A 204 8.45 16.07 8.68
CA ALA A 204 8.80 16.60 10.00
C ALA A 204 8.47 15.63 11.15
N LYS A 205 7.32 14.93 11.06
CA LYS A 205 6.93 13.88 12.01
C LYS A 205 7.88 12.69 11.91
N ILE A 206 8.22 12.27 10.70
CA ILE A 206 9.17 11.18 10.41
C ILE A 206 10.56 11.51 10.98
N ALA A 207 11.06 12.73 10.76
CA ALA A 207 12.33 13.19 11.33
C ALA A 207 12.31 13.17 12.86
N LYS A 208 11.22 13.63 13.48
CA LYS A 208 11.02 13.57 14.95
C LYS A 208 10.98 12.12 15.45
N THR A 209 10.29 11.22 14.75
CA THR A 209 10.26 9.79 15.07
C THR A 209 11.65 9.17 14.96
N LYS A 210 12.37 9.41 13.85
CA LYS A 210 13.74 8.93 13.68
C LYS A 210 14.65 9.42 14.80
N LYS A 211 14.61 10.71 15.16
CA LYS A 211 15.40 11.27 16.26
C LYS A 211 15.10 10.57 17.60
N LYS A 212 13.85 10.16 17.85
CA LYS A 212 13.49 9.35 19.02
C LYS A 212 14.04 7.93 18.91
N LEU A 213 13.92 7.30 17.74
CA LEU A 213 14.41 5.95 17.49
C LEU A 213 15.94 5.83 17.63
N MET A 214 16.70 6.86 17.24
CA MET A 214 18.16 6.91 17.42
C MET A 214 18.63 6.87 18.89
N ARG A 215 17.71 7.03 19.86
CA ARG A 215 18.02 6.86 21.29
C ARG A 215 18.09 5.39 21.71
N PHE A 216 17.54 4.49 20.90
CA PHE A 216 17.56 3.05 21.17
C PHE A 216 18.78 2.44 20.48
N GLU A 217 19.61 1.73 21.25
CA GLU A 217 20.86 1.13 20.78
C GLU A 217 20.65 0.26 19.54
N THR A 218 19.64 -0.60 19.57
CA THR A 218 19.28 -1.48 18.47
C THR A 218 19.04 -0.71 17.17
N TYR A 219 18.14 0.28 17.18
CA TYR A 219 17.86 1.05 15.97
C TYR A 219 19.09 1.85 15.52
N LYS A 220 19.81 2.47 16.46
CA LYS A 220 21.04 3.23 16.18
C LYS A 220 22.11 2.39 15.46
N ASN A 221 22.22 1.11 15.78
CA ASN A 221 23.28 0.24 15.23
C ASN A 221 22.82 -0.58 14.01
N TYR A 222 21.51 -0.73 13.81
CA TYR A 222 20.92 -1.61 12.80
C TYR A 222 20.08 -0.92 11.74
N HIS A 223 19.85 0.40 11.76
CA HIS A 223 19.16 1.08 10.65
C HIS A 223 19.87 0.78 9.31
N GLY A 224 19.10 0.33 8.30
CA GLY A 224 19.63 -0.20 7.03
C GLY A 224 20.07 -1.67 7.07
N LYS A 225 19.89 -2.38 8.18
CA LYS A 225 20.32 -3.77 8.36
C LYS A 225 19.17 -4.69 8.75
N VAL A 226 19.40 -5.99 8.56
CA VAL A 226 18.54 -7.06 9.09
C VAL A 226 19.22 -7.64 10.35
N ALA A 227 18.52 -7.60 11.48
CA ALA A 227 18.92 -8.31 12.69
C ALA A 227 18.33 -9.71 12.71
N PHE A 228 19.08 -10.68 13.20
CA PHE A 228 18.63 -12.07 13.33
C PHE A 228 18.56 -12.48 14.81
N ALA A 229 17.62 -13.35 15.17
CA ALA A 229 17.51 -13.90 16.51
C ALA A 229 17.06 -15.37 16.47
N LYS A 230 17.31 -16.10 17.56
CA LYS A 230 16.97 -17.54 17.67
C LYS A 230 15.46 -17.80 17.61
N GLN A 231 14.64 -16.82 17.96
CA GLN A 231 13.18 -16.93 18.01
C GLN A 231 12.52 -15.57 17.83
N THR A 232 11.25 -15.59 17.43
CA THR A 232 10.45 -14.38 17.17
C THR A 232 10.27 -13.49 18.40
N HIS A 233 10.17 -14.06 19.60
CA HIS A 233 9.89 -13.31 20.82
C HIS A 233 11.04 -12.34 21.19
N TYR A 234 12.28 -12.65 20.81
CA TYR A 234 13.44 -11.78 21.00
C TYR A 234 13.41 -10.52 20.13
N LEU A 235 12.59 -10.50 19.08
CA LEU A 235 12.45 -9.38 18.12
C LEU A 235 11.16 -8.57 18.34
N LYS A 236 10.29 -9.03 19.25
CA LYS A 236 9.03 -8.35 19.56
C LYS A 236 9.31 -7.06 20.34
N SER A 237 8.73 -5.97 19.86
CA SER A 237 8.68 -4.71 20.60
C SER A 237 7.35 -4.65 21.35
N SER A 238 7.38 -4.42 22.67
CA SER A 238 6.18 -4.35 23.51
C SER A 238 5.34 -3.09 23.28
N LYS A 239 5.92 -2.05 22.65
CA LYS A 239 5.24 -0.80 22.30
C LYS A 239 5.56 -0.41 20.87
N ALA A 240 4.55 0.07 20.14
CA ALA A 240 4.74 0.59 18.79
C ALA A 240 5.77 1.72 18.78
N ASN A 241 6.68 1.70 17.80
CA ASN A 241 7.75 2.70 17.65
C ASN A 241 8.76 2.76 18.83
N GLN A 242 8.93 1.66 19.57
CA GLN A 242 9.97 1.53 20.60
C GLN A 242 10.71 0.19 20.45
N PRO A 243 11.82 0.14 19.69
CA PRO A 243 12.61 -1.07 19.53
C PRO A 243 13.44 -1.31 20.81
N VAL A 244 12.77 -1.84 21.83
CA VAL A 244 13.34 -2.15 23.16
C VAL A 244 14.02 -3.52 23.22
N GLU A 245 13.98 -4.28 22.13
CA GLU A 245 14.76 -5.51 22.01
C GLU A 245 16.26 -5.24 22.23
N LYS A 246 16.91 -6.18 22.93
CA LYS A 246 18.33 -6.08 23.28
C LYS A 246 19.19 -6.63 22.14
N SER A 247 20.17 -5.83 21.70
CA SER A 247 21.17 -6.22 20.69
C SER A 247 21.92 -7.51 21.06
N ALA A 248 22.10 -7.78 22.35
CA ALA A 248 22.70 -9.01 22.88
C ALA A 248 21.92 -10.30 22.53
N ASN A 249 20.64 -10.21 22.17
CA ASN A 249 19.86 -11.36 21.72
C ASN A 249 20.04 -11.65 20.22
N PHE A 250 20.73 -10.76 19.50
CA PHE A 250 20.95 -10.95 18.09
C PHE A 250 22.06 -11.96 17.85
N ILE A 251 21.82 -12.83 16.87
CA ILE A 251 22.74 -13.90 16.50
C ILE A 251 23.33 -13.63 15.14
N THR A 252 24.56 -14.12 14.96
CA THR A 252 25.25 -14.12 13.67
C THR A 252 25.48 -15.53 13.14
N LYS A 253 25.20 -16.56 13.95
CA LYS A 253 25.34 -17.98 13.61
C LYS A 253 24.19 -18.81 14.19
N ARG A 254 23.73 -19.83 13.46
CA ARG A 254 22.73 -20.82 13.87
C ARG A 254 22.95 -22.15 13.15
N GLU A 255 22.36 -23.23 13.65
CA GLU A 255 22.25 -24.48 12.89
C GLU A 255 21.24 -24.32 11.74
N LEU A 256 21.57 -24.88 10.58
CA LEU A 256 20.69 -24.91 9.41
C LEU A 256 19.49 -25.82 9.69
N GLY A 257 18.29 -25.31 9.41
CA GLY A 257 17.00 -25.96 9.71
C GLY A 257 16.40 -25.56 11.05
N GLU A 258 17.15 -24.90 11.94
CA GLU A 258 16.60 -24.28 13.14
C GLU A 258 15.92 -22.93 12.86
N THR A 259 15.09 -22.49 13.81
CA THR A 259 14.45 -21.17 13.74
C THR A 259 15.50 -20.05 13.67
N VAL A 260 15.41 -19.25 12.59
CA VAL A 260 16.10 -17.95 12.46
C VAL A 260 15.05 -16.88 12.18
N ALA A 261 14.70 -16.16 13.23
CA ALA A 261 13.85 -14.98 13.14
C ALA A 261 14.65 -13.78 12.67
N PHE A 262 14.04 -12.89 11.90
CA PHE A 262 14.71 -11.66 11.50
C PHE A 262 13.80 -10.43 11.52
N LYS A 263 14.42 -9.27 11.71
CA LYS A 263 13.76 -7.97 11.75
C LYS A 263 14.59 -6.95 10.96
N PRO A 264 14.06 -6.43 9.84
CA PRO A 264 14.72 -5.34 9.13
C PRO A 264 14.47 -4.01 9.84
N TYR A 265 15.49 -3.15 9.87
CA TYR A 265 15.38 -1.75 10.26
C TYR A 265 15.76 -0.88 9.08
N PHE A 266 15.01 0.20 8.86
CA PHE A 266 15.13 1.05 7.68
C PHE A 266 15.66 2.43 8.06
N GLU A 267 16.42 3.04 7.16
CA GLU A 267 16.90 4.41 7.32
C GLU A 267 15.76 5.44 7.31
N GLN A 268 14.73 5.15 6.51
CA GLN A 268 13.48 5.88 6.37
C GLN A 268 12.36 4.91 5.98
N PRO A 269 11.08 5.23 6.27
CA PRO A 269 9.96 4.45 5.77
C PRO A 269 9.95 4.36 4.25
N LEU A 270 9.46 3.22 3.72
CA LEU A 270 9.42 2.97 2.28
C LEU A 270 8.57 4.00 1.53
N SER A 271 7.47 4.46 2.11
CA SER A 271 6.61 5.50 1.52
C SER A 271 7.32 6.85 1.35
N VAL A 272 8.46 7.04 2.00
CA VAL A 272 9.29 8.26 1.91
C VAL A 272 10.41 8.05 0.91
N SER A 273 11.17 6.97 1.05
CA SER A 273 12.32 6.70 0.21
C SER A 273 11.92 6.26 -1.21
N HIS A 274 10.85 5.48 -1.35
CA HIS A 274 10.39 4.89 -2.61
C HIS A 274 8.85 4.93 -2.72
N PRO A 275 8.25 6.10 -2.98
CA PRO A 275 6.80 6.24 -3.11
C PRO A 275 6.18 5.28 -4.13
N GLY A 276 5.06 4.65 -3.77
CA GLY A 276 4.36 3.65 -4.60
C GLY A 276 4.95 2.23 -4.50
N ALA A 277 6.19 2.07 -4.04
CA ALA A 277 6.79 0.74 -3.89
C ALA A 277 6.16 -0.07 -2.75
N TRP A 278 6.38 -1.38 -2.76
CA TRP A 278 6.15 -2.29 -1.63
C TRP A 278 7.42 -3.11 -1.35
N PHE A 279 7.46 -3.84 -0.23
CA PHE A 279 8.66 -4.61 0.09
C PHE A 279 8.69 -5.94 -0.65
N ASN A 280 9.86 -6.30 -1.17
CA ASN A 280 10.21 -7.68 -1.56
C ASN A 280 11.32 -8.19 -0.64
N ILE A 281 11.40 -9.50 -0.43
CA ILE A 281 12.48 -10.15 0.32
C ILE A 281 13.13 -11.19 -0.59
N THR A 282 14.46 -11.19 -0.63
CA THR A 282 15.25 -12.20 -1.32
C THR A 282 16.16 -12.91 -0.35
N TYR A 283 16.36 -14.20 -0.59
CA TYR A 283 17.28 -15.06 0.15
C TYR A 283 18.35 -15.56 -0.82
N GLU A 284 19.61 -15.58 -0.38
CA GLU A 284 20.75 -16.05 -1.16
C GLU A 284 21.67 -16.89 -0.28
N MET A 285 21.98 -18.10 -0.73
CA MET A 285 22.84 -19.06 -0.02
C MET A 285 23.37 -20.08 -1.03
N ALA A 286 24.62 -20.52 -0.86
CA ALA A 286 25.23 -21.58 -1.67
C ALA A 286 25.09 -21.38 -3.21
N GLY A 287 25.24 -20.13 -3.68
CA GLY A 287 25.15 -19.78 -5.11
C GLY A 287 23.73 -19.73 -5.67
N GLN A 288 22.71 -20.06 -4.88
CA GLN A 288 21.31 -19.97 -5.27
C GLN A 288 20.64 -18.73 -4.66
N LYS A 289 19.63 -18.23 -5.35
CA LYS A 289 18.87 -17.04 -4.94
C LYS A 289 17.38 -17.22 -5.22
N THR A 290 16.56 -16.90 -4.23
CA THR A 290 15.10 -16.90 -4.36
C THR A 290 14.53 -15.54 -4.03
N SER A 291 13.33 -15.27 -4.56
CA SER A 291 12.60 -14.03 -4.32
C SER A 291 11.14 -14.31 -4.05
N ARG A 292 10.59 -13.64 -3.04
CA ARG A 292 9.17 -13.71 -2.73
C ARG A 292 8.31 -13.24 -3.88
N GLU A 293 8.62 -12.10 -4.50
CA GLU A 293 7.85 -11.59 -5.65
C GLU A 293 7.98 -12.46 -6.91
N ALA A 294 9.12 -13.10 -7.14
CA ALA A 294 9.27 -14.05 -8.24
C ALA A 294 8.42 -15.31 -7.99
N LEU A 295 8.56 -15.91 -6.81
CA LEU A 295 7.82 -17.13 -6.43
C LEU A 295 6.31 -16.89 -6.36
N ARG A 296 5.89 -15.70 -5.91
CA ARG A 296 4.47 -15.29 -5.90
C ARG A 296 3.82 -15.38 -7.27
N LYS A 297 4.59 -15.19 -8.35
CA LYS A 297 4.10 -15.18 -9.74
C LYS A 297 4.11 -16.55 -10.41
N THR A 298 4.69 -17.58 -9.80
CA THR A 298 4.82 -18.90 -10.45
C THR A 298 3.56 -19.76 -10.31
N SER A 299 2.75 -19.57 -9.26
CA SER A 299 1.49 -20.29 -9.08
C SER A 299 0.45 -19.51 -8.27
N THR A 300 -0.82 -19.86 -8.43
CA THR A 300 -1.92 -19.33 -7.61
C THR A 300 -1.76 -19.68 -6.13
N LYS A 301 -1.21 -20.87 -5.85
CA LYS A 301 -0.94 -21.38 -4.50
C LYS A 301 0.08 -20.51 -3.77
N PHE A 302 1.19 -20.16 -4.43
CA PHE A 302 2.15 -19.19 -3.91
C PHE A 302 1.59 -17.77 -3.84
N SER A 303 0.84 -17.33 -4.85
CA SER A 303 0.20 -16.00 -4.83
C SER A 303 -0.69 -15.79 -3.61
N LYS A 304 -1.37 -16.84 -3.13
CA LYS A 304 -2.23 -16.80 -1.94
C LYS A 304 -1.44 -16.77 -0.63
N ASN A 305 -0.28 -17.43 -0.58
CA ASN A 305 0.47 -17.67 0.65
C ASN A 305 1.67 -16.75 0.86
N ILE A 306 2.08 -16.05 -0.20
CA ILE A 306 3.10 -15.00 -0.18
C ILE A 306 2.39 -13.66 -0.44
N PRO A 307 1.72 -13.08 0.57
CA PRO A 307 1.03 -11.81 0.38
C PRO A 307 2.02 -10.69 0.11
N GLN A 308 1.56 -9.71 -0.68
CA GLN A 308 2.30 -8.48 -0.93
C GLN A 308 2.56 -7.73 0.37
N LEU A 309 3.78 -7.27 0.60
CA LEU A 309 4.13 -6.54 1.82
C LEU A 309 3.85 -5.04 1.69
N THR A 310 2.58 -4.67 1.79
CA THR A 310 2.12 -3.27 1.70
C THR A 310 1.85 -2.59 3.03
N ASP A 311 1.66 -3.34 4.10
CA ASP A 311 1.14 -2.79 5.36
C ASP A 311 2.21 -2.03 6.17
N TYR A 312 3.48 -2.30 5.89
CA TYR A 312 4.62 -1.75 6.64
C TYR A 312 5.27 -0.53 5.97
N LYS A 313 4.70 0.00 4.87
CA LYS A 313 5.34 1.06 4.05
C LYS A 313 5.70 2.32 4.85
N ASN A 314 4.99 2.58 5.95
CA ASN A 314 5.18 3.76 6.80
C ASN A 314 6.07 3.51 8.03
N ASP A 315 6.58 2.29 8.20
CA ASP A 315 7.31 1.89 9.39
C ASP A 315 8.83 1.99 9.20
N PHE A 316 9.54 2.23 10.30
CA PHE A 316 11.01 2.22 10.36
C PHE A 316 11.60 0.82 10.57
N TYR A 317 10.75 -0.15 10.87
CA TYR A 317 11.05 -1.56 11.00
C TYR A 317 9.73 -2.31 11.03
N PHE A 318 9.72 -3.58 10.63
CA PHE A 318 8.55 -4.43 10.87
C PHE A 318 8.98 -5.77 11.43
N PHE A 319 8.11 -6.35 12.25
CA PHE A 319 8.25 -7.73 12.67
C PHE A 319 7.70 -8.61 11.55
N TYR A 320 8.55 -9.46 10.97
CA TYR A 320 8.13 -10.39 9.94
C TYR A 320 7.78 -11.75 10.59
N PRO A 321 6.48 -12.09 10.71
CA PRO A 321 6.05 -13.26 11.48
C PRO A 321 6.43 -14.58 10.80
N LYS A 322 6.53 -14.57 9.47
CA LYS A 322 7.05 -15.68 8.66
C LYS A 322 8.58 -15.57 8.63
N VAL A 323 9.21 -15.92 9.73
CA VAL A 323 10.67 -16.06 9.81
C VAL A 323 11.18 -17.04 8.74
N THR A 324 12.51 -17.20 8.58
CA THR A 324 13.04 -18.24 7.67
C THR A 324 12.34 -19.58 7.89
N ILE A 325 12.38 -20.05 9.14
CA ILE A 325 11.66 -21.21 9.69
C ILE A 325 11.21 -20.86 11.12
N ASN A 326 9.95 -21.16 11.49
CA ASN A 326 9.43 -21.09 12.85
C ASN A 326 8.99 -22.50 13.28
N THR A 327 9.88 -23.22 13.95
CA THR A 327 9.60 -24.58 14.42
C THR A 327 8.48 -24.63 15.47
N SER A 328 8.28 -23.57 16.26
CA SER A 328 7.26 -23.57 17.32
C SER A 328 5.83 -23.45 16.80
N ASN A 329 5.63 -22.78 15.66
CA ASN A 329 4.31 -22.54 15.08
C ASN A 329 4.09 -23.26 13.75
N ASN A 330 5.09 -24.01 13.28
CA ASN A 330 5.14 -24.63 11.96
C ASN A 330 4.90 -23.62 10.80
N ILE A 331 5.59 -22.46 10.85
CA ILE A 331 5.45 -21.39 9.84
C ILE A 331 6.82 -21.09 9.25
N ALA A 332 6.95 -21.09 7.93
CA ALA A 332 8.16 -20.68 7.23
C ALA A 332 7.84 -19.66 6.12
N ASP A 333 8.87 -18.95 5.64
CA ASP A 333 8.76 -18.21 4.39
C ASP A 333 9.00 -19.17 3.21
N TYR A 334 7.99 -19.33 2.35
CA TYR A 334 8.08 -20.23 1.19
C TYR A 334 9.24 -19.90 0.24
N ALA A 335 9.66 -18.64 0.11
CA ALA A 335 10.82 -18.31 -0.70
C ALA A 335 12.13 -18.82 -0.07
N PHE A 336 12.20 -18.88 1.26
CA PHE A 336 13.34 -19.49 1.94
C PHE A 336 13.30 -21.03 1.84
N LEU A 337 12.12 -21.66 1.96
CA LEU A 337 12.00 -23.11 1.74
C LEU A 337 12.41 -23.50 0.32
N GLU A 338 12.02 -22.71 -0.69
CA GLU A 338 12.46 -22.95 -2.07
C GLU A 338 13.98 -22.82 -2.22
N LEU A 339 14.62 -21.89 -1.47
CA LEU A 339 16.08 -21.79 -1.47
C LEU A 339 16.72 -23.07 -0.90
N LEU A 340 16.15 -23.63 0.17
CA LEU A 340 16.62 -24.88 0.75
C LEU A 340 16.47 -26.04 -0.25
N ARG A 341 15.32 -26.17 -0.90
CA ARG A 341 15.06 -27.18 -1.94
C ARG A 341 16.06 -27.08 -3.10
N LEU A 342 16.38 -25.87 -3.56
CA LEU A 342 17.35 -25.65 -4.64
C LEU A 342 18.81 -25.87 -4.23
N THR A 343 19.10 -25.82 -2.93
CA THR A 343 20.48 -25.95 -2.42
C THR A 343 20.77 -27.32 -1.83
N GLN A 344 19.75 -28.15 -1.56
CA GLN A 344 19.87 -29.37 -0.77
C GLN A 344 21.01 -30.30 -1.21
N ASP A 345 21.17 -30.52 -2.51
CA ASP A 345 22.21 -31.42 -3.06
C ASP A 345 23.64 -30.88 -2.88
N ASN A 346 23.79 -29.57 -2.62
CA ASN A 346 25.07 -28.89 -2.40
C ASN A 346 25.42 -28.74 -0.91
N LEU A 347 24.51 -29.16 -0.03
CA LEU A 347 24.68 -29.03 1.41
C LEU A 347 25.47 -30.23 1.97
N THR A 348 26.52 -29.95 2.74
CA THR A 348 27.39 -30.99 3.30
C THR A 348 27.64 -30.77 4.78
N GLN A 349 27.59 -31.85 5.56
CA GLN A 349 27.81 -31.82 6.99
C GLN A 349 29.16 -31.21 7.37
N GLY A 350 29.16 -30.38 8.42
CA GLY A 350 30.34 -29.67 8.94
C GLY A 350 30.66 -28.36 8.21
N LYS A 351 29.98 -28.04 7.11
CA LYS A 351 30.13 -26.74 6.44
C LYS A 351 29.21 -25.68 7.03
N VAL A 352 29.65 -24.43 6.88
CA VAL A 352 28.91 -23.23 7.23
C VAL A 352 28.58 -22.48 5.95
N TYR A 353 27.33 -22.03 5.83
CA TYR A 353 26.81 -21.32 4.67
C TYR A 353 26.34 -19.93 5.09
N ASP A 354 26.75 -18.90 4.35
CA ASP A 354 26.24 -17.55 4.56
C ASP A 354 24.86 -17.42 3.90
N LEU A 355 23.83 -17.26 4.72
CA LEU A 355 22.51 -16.86 4.27
C LEU A 355 22.43 -15.33 4.27
N LYS A 356 22.38 -14.75 3.08
CA LYS A 356 22.11 -13.32 2.89
C LYS A 356 20.61 -13.08 2.72
N VAL A 357 20.06 -12.18 3.53
CA VAL A 357 18.68 -11.70 3.44
C VAL A 357 18.71 -10.24 3.03
N THR A 358 18.05 -9.92 1.92
CA THR A 358 17.89 -8.54 1.46
C THR A 358 16.41 -8.19 1.34
N VAL A 359 16.05 -7.08 1.98
CA VAL A 359 14.75 -6.43 1.84
C VAL A 359 14.89 -5.31 0.83
N TRP A 360 14.06 -5.34 -0.21
CA TRP A 360 14.09 -4.42 -1.35
C TRP A 360 12.88 -3.50 -1.37
N ALA A 361 13.06 -2.29 -1.87
CA ALA A 361 11.98 -1.53 -2.48
C ALA A 361 11.62 -2.19 -3.83
N TYR A 362 10.37 -2.60 -4.02
CA TYR A 362 9.91 -3.25 -5.25
C TYR A 362 8.78 -2.44 -5.88
N LYS A 363 8.88 -2.23 -7.19
CA LYS A 363 7.88 -1.51 -7.98
C LYS A 363 7.95 -1.99 -9.43
N ASP A 364 6.83 -1.98 -10.13
CA ASP A 364 6.77 -2.20 -11.58
C ASP A 364 7.47 -3.49 -12.05
N GLY A 365 7.40 -4.54 -11.22
CA GLY A 365 7.98 -5.83 -11.53
C GLY A 365 9.47 -5.99 -11.19
N GLN A 366 10.11 -4.99 -10.61
CA GLN A 366 11.56 -4.97 -10.37
C GLN A 366 11.94 -4.57 -8.93
N ASN A 367 13.06 -5.13 -8.45
CA ASN A 367 13.74 -4.62 -7.26
C ASN A 367 14.44 -3.30 -7.64
N ILE A 368 14.12 -2.21 -6.95
CA ILE A 368 14.73 -0.90 -7.15
C ILE A 368 16.03 -0.84 -6.34
N ASP A 369 15.90 -0.71 -5.02
CA ASP A 369 17.03 -0.52 -4.11
C ASP A 369 16.93 -1.44 -2.87
N PRO A 370 18.07 -1.91 -2.33
CA PRO A 370 18.09 -2.63 -1.08
C PRO A 370 17.88 -1.63 0.08
N VAL A 371 16.80 -1.82 0.84
CA VAL A 371 16.45 -0.94 1.97
C VAL A 371 16.91 -1.50 3.32
N ALA A 372 17.17 -2.80 3.40
CA ALA A 372 17.88 -3.44 4.51
C ALA A 372 18.56 -4.73 4.05
N THR A 373 19.76 -5.02 4.55
CA THR A 373 20.46 -6.30 4.29
C THR A 373 21.07 -6.86 5.56
N GLY A 374 21.14 -8.18 5.68
CA GLY A 374 21.94 -8.84 6.70
C GLY A 374 22.35 -10.24 6.26
N THR A 375 23.41 -10.74 6.86
CA THR A 375 23.92 -12.10 6.64
C THR A 375 23.98 -12.84 7.97
N ILE A 376 23.58 -14.11 7.97
CA ILE A 376 23.74 -15.03 9.10
C ILE A 376 24.43 -16.30 8.61
N GLN A 377 25.33 -16.84 9.42
CA GLN A 377 25.99 -18.11 9.19
C GLN A 377 25.10 -19.28 9.62
N LEU A 378 24.83 -20.20 8.70
CA LEU A 378 24.05 -21.41 8.94
C LEU A 378 24.97 -22.63 8.85
N GLU A 379 25.13 -23.33 9.97
CA GLU A 379 25.97 -24.52 10.05
C GLU A 379 25.16 -25.79 9.76
N TYR A 380 25.64 -26.61 8.83
CA TYR A 380 25.08 -27.93 8.59
C TYR A 380 25.63 -28.92 9.61
N THR A 381 24.79 -29.36 10.55
CA THR A 381 25.16 -30.35 11.57
C THR A 381 24.55 -31.70 11.26
N LYS A 382 24.84 -32.72 12.08
CA LYS A 382 24.19 -34.04 11.98
C LYS A 382 22.67 -33.98 12.10
N ASN A 383 22.13 -32.96 12.77
CA ASN A 383 20.70 -32.82 13.00
C ASN A 383 19.99 -32.05 11.86
N THR A 384 20.74 -31.33 11.01
CA THR A 384 20.19 -30.60 9.86
C THR A 384 19.43 -31.50 8.90
N GLU A 385 19.96 -32.69 8.60
CA GLU A 385 19.30 -33.65 7.68
C GLU A 385 17.90 -34.01 8.17
N LYS A 386 17.75 -34.31 9.46
CA LYS A 386 16.45 -34.57 10.09
C LYS A 386 15.52 -33.35 10.07
N LEU A 387 16.05 -32.14 10.20
CA LEU A 387 15.23 -30.92 10.18
C LEU A 387 14.74 -30.58 8.77
N LEU A 388 15.56 -30.85 7.74
CA LEU A 388 15.27 -30.47 6.36
C LEU A 388 14.56 -31.57 5.57
N LEU A 389 14.99 -32.82 5.73
CA LEU A 389 14.69 -33.94 4.82
C LEU A 389 13.92 -35.09 5.50
N ASP A 390 13.46 -34.92 6.75
CA ASP A 390 12.57 -35.92 7.36
C ASP A 390 11.33 -36.14 6.47
N PRO A 391 10.98 -37.39 6.12
CA PRO A 391 9.96 -37.69 5.12
C PRO A 391 8.53 -37.37 5.56
N VAL A 392 8.33 -36.93 6.81
CA VAL A 392 7.01 -36.56 7.33
C VAL A 392 6.96 -35.09 7.75
N LYS A 393 8.06 -34.55 8.28
CA LYS A 393 8.09 -33.20 8.88
C LYS A 393 9.31 -32.37 8.49
N GLY A 394 10.12 -32.85 7.55
CA GLY A 394 11.25 -32.10 7.01
C GLY A 394 10.74 -30.85 6.30
N TRP A 395 11.43 -29.72 6.47
CA TRP A 395 11.00 -28.46 5.88
C TRP A 395 10.91 -28.49 4.34
N ILE A 396 11.78 -29.27 3.69
CA ILE A 396 11.74 -29.45 2.23
C ILE A 396 10.56 -30.36 1.86
N THR A 397 10.37 -31.47 2.57
CA THR A 397 9.21 -32.36 2.40
C THR A 397 7.89 -31.61 2.52
N VAL A 398 7.74 -30.75 3.53
CA VAL A 398 6.54 -29.91 3.72
C VAL A 398 6.31 -28.97 2.54
N LEU A 399 7.37 -28.49 1.88
CA LEU A 399 7.24 -27.68 0.67
C LEU A 399 6.83 -28.54 -0.53
N GLU A 400 7.40 -29.73 -0.68
CA GLU A 400 7.13 -30.66 -1.79
C GLU A 400 5.69 -31.19 -1.74
N ASP A 401 5.24 -31.67 -0.58
CA ASP A 401 3.83 -32.06 -0.36
C ASP A 401 2.89 -30.89 -0.69
N TYR A 402 3.30 -29.68 -0.30
CA TYR A 402 2.57 -28.46 -0.60
C TYR A 402 2.61 -28.08 -2.10
N LEU A 403 3.58 -28.53 -2.89
CA LEU A 403 3.64 -28.29 -4.33
C LEU A 403 2.85 -29.32 -5.13
N ASP A 404 2.73 -30.55 -4.62
CA ASP A 404 2.08 -31.67 -5.30
C ASP A 404 0.54 -31.68 -5.14
N GLU A 405 0.01 -31.01 -4.11
CA GLU A 405 -1.43 -30.69 -3.93
C GLU A 405 -1.90 -29.49 -4.76
#